data_AF-A0A832PG08-F1
#
_entry.id   AF-A0A832PG08-F1
#
_cell.length_a   1.000
_cell.length_b   1.000
_cell.length_c   1.000
_cell.angle_alpha   90.00
_cell.angle_beta   90.00
_cell.angle_gamma   90.00
#
_symmetry.space_group_name_H-M   'P 1'
#
loop_
_entity.id
_entity.type
_entity.pdbx_description
1 polymer ?
#
loop_
_entity_poly.entity_id
_entity_poly.type
_entity_poly.pdbx_seq_one_letter_code
_entity_poly.pdbx_strand_id
1 'polypeptide(L)'
;MAGISNARFCLKLIPYGFNMVTLGGYNADKPTVMAAKKIIERGRLEFDFSADELPSIIQEEASLIKDKANVMVSVNLRAVSPDPIIEISRIKEVDVVEINAHCRQMELTSIGCGQTLLMDLERLEDFTREVVRRSNSKVSVKIRGNIPGVDESKVAKVLDESGVDYIHLDAMKPGFNSADLKLVNRVSKMIERAALIGNNSIRDLESARRMLKAGADGISIARAAMNGKLPFNLSLL
;
A
#
# COMPACT_ATOMS: atom_id res chain seq x y z
N MET A 1 3.29 6.83 2.01
CA MET A 1 2.50 8.06 2.22
C MET A 1 2.95 9.05 1.16
N ALA A 2 2.03 9.49 0.29
CA ALA A 2 2.39 10.33 -0.84
C ALA A 2 3.08 11.63 -0.38
N GLY A 3 4.13 12.03 -1.10
CA GLY A 3 4.98 13.19 -0.78
C GLY A 3 5.85 13.05 0.48
N ILE A 4 5.90 11.87 1.12
CA ILE A 4 6.64 11.67 2.38
C ILE A 4 7.53 10.43 2.33
N SER A 5 7.00 9.28 1.91
CA SER A 5 7.68 7.98 2.02
C SER A 5 8.69 7.76 0.89
N ASN A 6 9.78 8.53 0.89
CA ASN A 6 10.97 8.29 0.07
C ASN A 6 12.04 7.49 0.85
N ALA A 7 13.16 7.17 0.24
CA ALA A 7 14.26 6.42 0.83
C ALA A 7 14.78 7.09 2.09
N ARG A 8 14.99 8.41 2.05
CA ARG A 8 15.45 9.18 3.22
C ARG A 8 14.50 9.03 4.41
N PHE A 9 13.20 9.01 4.18
CA PHE A 9 12.21 8.75 5.22
C PHE A 9 12.28 7.30 5.71
N CYS A 10 12.28 6.34 4.80
CA CYS A 10 12.30 4.91 5.13
C CYS A 10 13.54 4.49 5.92
N LEU A 11 14.72 5.00 5.56
CA LEU A 11 16.00 4.75 6.23
C LEU A 11 16.01 5.20 7.70
N LYS A 12 15.24 6.23 8.07
CA LYS A 12 15.09 6.62 9.48
C LYS A 12 14.30 5.61 10.29
N LEU A 13 13.41 4.86 9.63
CA LEU A 13 12.48 3.93 10.28
C LEU A 13 12.99 2.50 10.34
N ILE A 14 13.82 2.07 9.38
CA ILE A 14 14.40 0.71 9.34
C ILE A 14 15.00 0.26 10.70
N PRO A 15 15.77 1.10 11.43
CA PRO A 15 16.34 0.72 12.73
C PRO A 15 15.31 0.35 13.82
N TYR A 16 14.03 0.69 13.63
CA TYR A 16 12.95 0.29 14.53
C TYR A 16 12.41 -1.13 14.26
N GLY A 17 13.07 -1.93 13.41
CA GLY A 17 12.76 -3.35 13.22
C GLY A 17 11.81 -3.67 12.07
N PHE A 18 11.73 -2.82 11.04
CA PHE A 18 10.92 -3.12 9.86
C PHE A 18 11.61 -4.15 8.95
N ASN A 19 10.90 -5.21 8.57
CA ASN A 19 11.37 -6.16 7.55
C ASN A 19 11.10 -5.70 6.12
N MET A 20 10.15 -4.78 5.95
CA MET A 20 9.76 -4.17 4.68
C MET A 20 9.45 -2.69 4.88
N VAL A 21 9.87 -1.86 3.94
CA VAL A 21 9.48 -0.45 3.84
C VAL A 21 8.76 -0.21 2.51
N THR A 22 7.75 0.67 2.53
CA THR A 22 6.98 1.01 1.33
C THR A 22 7.30 2.43 0.90
N LEU A 23 7.94 2.56 -0.25
CA LEU A 23 8.06 3.80 -0.98
C LEU A 23 6.70 4.21 -1.57
N GLY A 24 6.45 5.52 -1.62
CA GLY A 24 5.42 6.04 -2.52
C GLY A 24 4.03 6.27 -1.92
N GLY A 25 3.03 5.84 -2.70
CA GLY A 25 1.91 6.69 -3.09
C GLY A 25 2.21 7.45 -4.39
N TYR A 26 2.98 6.85 -5.30
CA TYR A 26 3.37 7.44 -6.59
C TYR A 26 2.24 7.35 -7.61
N ASN A 27 2.29 8.23 -8.60
CA ASN A 27 1.31 8.33 -9.69
C ASN A 27 2.02 7.85 -10.97
N ALA A 28 1.62 6.69 -11.49
CA ALA A 28 2.40 5.92 -12.45
C ALA A 28 2.03 6.18 -13.92
N ASP A 29 0.99 6.96 -14.17
CA ASP A 29 0.55 7.30 -15.53
C ASP A 29 0.07 8.74 -15.65
N LYS A 30 -0.09 9.20 -16.89
CA LYS A 30 -0.49 10.59 -17.19
C LYS A 30 -1.78 11.00 -16.46
N PRO A 31 -2.86 10.21 -16.44
CA PRO A 31 -4.07 10.56 -15.68
C PRO A 31 -3.83 10.76 -14.19
N THR A 32 -3.08 9.86 -13.54
CA THR A 32 -2.80 9.98 -12.10
C THR A 32 -1.84 11.13 -11.80
N VAL A 33 -0.88 11.43 -12.66
CA VAL A 33 -0.01 12.62 -12.55
C VAL A 33 -0.83 13.91 -12.65
N MET A 34 -1.79 13.99 -13.59
CA MET A 34 -2.69 15.15 -13.70
C MET A 34 -3.58 15.29 -12.46
N ALA A 35 -4.08 14.18 -11.90
CA ALA A 35 -4.81 14.20 -10.65
C ALA A 35 -3.94 14.67 -9.47
N ALA A 36 -2.68 14.26 -9.42
CA ALA A 36 -1.72 14.66 -8.39
C ALA A 36 -1.46 16.18 -8.40
N LYS A 37 -1.34 16.80 -9.58
CA LYS A 37 -1.19 18.26 -9.70
C LYS A 37 -2.36 19.02 -9.07
N LYS A 38 -3.59 18.56 -9.30
CA LYS A 38 -4.79 19.13 -8.65
C LYS A 38 -4.80 18.91 -7.14
N ILE A 39 -4.30 17.77 -6.66
CA ILE A 39 -4.14 17.49 -5.22
C ILE A 39 -3.13 18.46 -4.59
N ILE A 40 -2.04 18.77 -5.30
CA ILE A 40 -1.02 19.75 -4.88
C ILE A 40 -1.61 21.16 -4.83
N GLU A 41 -2.35 21.57 -5.86
CA GLU A 41 -3.05 22.87 -5.90
C GLU A 41 -4.02 23.03 -4.72
N ARG A 42 -4.62 21.93 -4.24
CA ARG A 42 -5.47 21.89 -3.04
C ARG A 42 -4.68 21.89 -1.72
N GLY A 43 -3.35 21.98 -1.77
CA GLY A 43 -2.48 22.11 -0.60
C GLY A 43 -2.11 20.79 0.08
N ARG A 44 -2.24 19.66 -0.61
CA ARG A 44 -1.81 18.35 -0.08
C ARG A 44 -0.46 17.94 -0.68
N LEU A 45 0.38 17.33 0.15
CA LEU A 45 1.65 16.75 -0.32
C LEU A 45 1.41 15.58 -1.26
N GLU A 46 2.14 15.58 -2.37
CA GLU A 46 2.21 14.51 -3.37
C GLU A 46 3.64 14.46 -3.93
N PHE A 47 3.95 13.40 -4.67
CA PHE A 47 5.16 13.36 -5.50
C PHE A 47 4.84 13.97 -6.86
N ASP A 48 5.60 15.00 -7.27
CA ASP A 48 5.42 15.73 -8.53
C ASP A 48 6.51 15.33 -9.53
N PHE A 49 6.27 14.21 -10.18
CA PHE A 49 7.14 13.66 -11.21
C PHE A 49 6.29 13.35 -12.45
N SER A 50 6.90 13.37 -13.63
CA SER A 50 6.24 12.81 -14.81
C SER A 50 6.18 11.29 -14.73
N ALA A 51 5.25 10.68 -15.48
CA ALA A 51 5.17 9.22 -15.57
C ALA A 51 6.43 8.62 -16.20
N ASP A 52 7.05 9.32 -17.15
CA ASP A 52 8.23 8.85 -17.88
C ASP A 52 9.50 8.86 -17.01
N GLU A 53 9.59 9.76 -16.02
CA GLU A 53 10.71 9.83 -15.07
C GLU A 53 10.59 8.81 -13.93
N LEU A 54 9.37 8.31 -13.67
CA LEU A 54 9.07 7.53 -12.47
C LEU A 54 9.91 6.25 -12.33
N PRO A 55 10.16 5.43 -13.38
CA PRO A 55 10.98 4.23 -13.25
C PRO A 55 12.39 4.54 -12.74
N SER A 56 13.05 5.57 -13.28
CA SER A 56 14.40 5.98 -12.87
C SER A 56 14.43 6.46 -11.43
N ILE A 57 13.42 7.23 -11.00
CA ILE A 57 13.30 7.73 -9.62
C ILE A 57 13.10 6.57 -8.65
N ILE A 58 12.24 5.62 -8.97
CA ILE A 58 12.01 4.45 -8.10
C ILE A 58 13.28 3.60 -8.00
N GLN A 59 14.00 3.41 -9.11
CA GLN A 59 15.26 2.68 -9.09
C GLN A 59 16.28 3.36 -8.17
N GLU A 60 16.44 4.68 -8.26
CA GLU A 60 17.35 5.43 -7.38
C GLU A 60 16.95 5.30 -5.90
N GLU A 61 15.68 5.57 -5.58
CA GLU A 61 15.15 5.50 -4.21
C GLU A 61 15.26 4.08 -3.62
N ALA A 62 14.97 3.04 -4.42
CA ALA A 62 15.09 1.65 -3.98
C ALA A 62 16.56 1.25 -3.76
N SER A 63 17.46 1.64 -4.66
CA SER A 63 18.91 1.38 -4.56
C SER A 63 19.48 1.99 -3.27
N LEU A 64 19.12 3.24 -2.96
CA LEU A 64 19.54 3.92 -1.72
C LEU A 64 19.17 3.15 -0.44
N ILE A 65 18.03 2.44 -0.45
CA ILE A 65 17.63 1.58 0.68
C ILE A 65 18.45 0.29 0.67
N LYS A 66 18.52 -0.40 -0.47
CA LYS A 66 19.20 -1.70 -0.61
C LYS A 66 20.69 -1.63 -0.29
N ASP A 67 21.35 -0.52 -0.61
CA ASP A 67 22.76 -0.29 -0.29
C ASP A 67 23.04 -0.16 1.21
N LYS A 68 22.02 0.17 2.01
CA LYS A 68 22.17 0.49 3.44
C LYS A 68 21.52 -0.52 4.36
N ALA A 69 20.56 -1.31 3.88
CA ALA A 69 19.79 -2.21 4.71
C ALA A 69 19.28 -3.43 3.93
N ASN A 70 19.34 -4.59 4.56
CA ASN A 70 18.74 -5.82 4.05
C ASN A 70 17.26 -5.90 4.45
N VAL A 71 16.41 -5.12 3.78
CA VAL A 71 14.95 -5.12 3.94
C VAL A 71 14.26 -5.25 2.58
N MET A 72 13.01 -5.70 2.57
CA MET A 72 12.19 -5.61 1.37
C MET A 72 11.82 -4.15 1.08
N VAL A 73 11.86 -3.77 -0.20
CA VAL A 73 11.41 -2.50 -0.73
C VAL A 73 10.12 -2.76 -1.50
N SER A 74 9.03 -2.24 -0.95
CA SER A 74 7.72 -2.20 -1.60
C SER A 74 7.49 -0.84 -2.23
N VAL A 75 6.79 -0.77 -3.36
CA VAL A 75 6.42 0.50 -4.00
C VAL A 75 4.91 0.57 -4.19
N ASN A 76 4.26 1.51 -3.52
CA ASN A 76 2.82 1.75 -3.67
C ASN A 76 2.54 2.70 -4.85
N LEU A 77 1.77 2.20 -5.82
CA LEU A 77 1.54 2.83 -7.12
C LEU A 77 0.04 3.05 -7.36
N ARG A 78 -0.30 4.21 -7.89
CA ARG A 78 -1.63 4.55 -8.41
C ARG A 78 -1.53 4.58 -9.94
N ALA A 79 -2.39 3.82 -10.61
CA ALA A 79 -2.46 3.77 -12.05
C ALA A 79 -3.91 3.44 -12.47
N VAL A 80 -4.35 3.95 -13.62
CA VAL A 80 -5.62 3.61 -14.25
C VAL A 80 -5.55 2.31 -15.05
N SER A 81 -4.34 1.86 -15.42
CA SER A 81 -4.06 0.61 -16.14
C SER A 81 -2.95 -0.19 -15.44
N PRO A 82 -2.83 -1.51 -15.70
CA PRO A 82 -1.83 -2.36 -15.04
C PRO A 82 -0.40 -2.16 -15.55
N ASP A 83 -0.22 -1.74 -16.80
CA ASP A 83 1.10 -1.69 -17.46
C ASP A 83 2.17 -0.87 -16.71
N PRO A 84 1.88 0.34 -16.18
CA PRO A 84 2.88 1.09 -15.42
C PRO A 84 3.34 0.38 -14.15
N ILE A 85 2.46 -0.37 -13.50
CA ILE A 85 2.81 -1.16 -12.30
C ILE A 85 3.70 -2.34 -12.68
N ILE A 86 3.39 -3.00 -13.79
CA ILE A 86 4.19 -4.08 -14.36
C ILE A 86 5.58 -3.57 -14.77
N GLU A 87 5.69 -2.37 -15.35
CA GLU A 87 6.97 -1.76 -15.69
C GLU A 87 7.85 -1.57 -14.45
N ILE A 88 7.31 -0.98 -13.38
CA ILE A 88 8.05 -0.80 -12.12
C ILE A 88 8.48 -2.13 -11.50
N SER A 89 7.68 -3.19 -11.65
CA SER A 89 8.04 -4.52 -11.13
C SER A 89 9.31 -5.12 -11.75
N ARG A 90 9.77 -4.59 -12.90
CA ARG A 90 10.98 -5.06 -13.58
C ARG A 90 12.26 -4.48 -12.99
N ILE A 91 12.15 -3.48 -12.11
CA ILE A 91 13.28 -2.89 -11.41
C ILE A 91 13.77 -3.91 -10.36
N LYS A 92 15.04 -4.32 -10.48
CA LYS A 92 15.64 -5.39 -9.67
C LYS A 92 15.58 -5.09 -8.16
N GLU A 93 15.71 -3.82 -7.79
CA GLU A 93 15.73 -3.37 -6.40
C GLU A 93 14.33 -3.33 -5.75
N VAL A 94 13.26 -3.53 -6.53
CA VAL A 94 11.86 -3.54 -6.07
C VAL A 94 11.42 -4.99 -5.81
N ASP A 95 11.24 -5.35 -4.53
CA ASP A 95 10.80 -6.70 -4.16
C ASP A 95 9.27 -6.86 -4.26
N VAL A 96 8.52 -5.76 -4.06
CA VAL A 96 7.05 -5.77 -4.07
C VAL A 96 6.49 -4.56 -4.81
N VAL A 97 5.62 -4.77 -5.79
CA VAL A 97 4.76 -3.72 -6.32
C VAL A 97 3.39 -3.77 -5.65
N GLU A 98 2.90 -2.62 -5.19
CA GLU A 98 1.63 -2.54 -4.46
C GLU A 98 0.60 -1.70 -5.24
N ILE A 99 -0.48 -2.36 -5.68
CA ILE A 99 -1.63 -1.72 -6.32
C ILE A 99 -2.36 -0.90 -5.26
N ASN A 100 -2.53 0.40 -5.51
CA ASN A 100 -3.30 1.27 -4.63
C ASN A 100 -4.81 1.20 -4.94
N ALA A 101 -5.51 0.27 -4.28
CA ALA A 101 -6.97 0.22 -4.20
C ALA A 101 -7.49 0.88 -2.91
N HIS A 102 -6.82 1.94 -2.45
CA HIS A 102 -6.95 2.48 -1.07
C HIS A 102 -7.26 3.97 -1.01
N CYS A 103 -6.67 4.74 -1.93
CA CYS A 103 -6.71 6.19 -1.91
C CYS A 103 -8.14 6.69 -2.10
N ARG A 104 -8.49 7.78 -1.40
CA ARG A 104 -9.82 8.40 -1.43
C ARG A 104 -9.81 9.87 -1.85
N GLN A 105 -8.70 10.33 -2.44
CA GLN A 105 -8.65 11.69 -2.96
C GLN A 105 -9.58 11.78 -4.18
N MET A 106 -10.42 12.81 -4.19
CA MET A 106 -11.50 12.94 -5.18
C MET A 106 -10.96 12.88 -6.61
N GLU A 107 -9.81 13.52 -6.84
CA GLU A 107 -9.12 13.64 -8.13
C GLU A 107 -8.66 12.27 -8.67
N LEU A 108 -8.30 11.33 -7.78
CA LEU A 108 -7.93 9.97 -8.15
C LEU A 108 -9.18 9.08 -8.28
N THR A 109 -10.15 9.22 -7.38
CA THR A 109 -11.38 8.43 -7.45
C THR A 109 -12.21 8.77 -8.69
N SER A 110 -12.20 10.03 -9.16
CA SER A 110 -12.93 10.48 -10.35
C SER A 110 -12.41 9.87 -11.65
N ILE A 111 -11.17 9.36 -11.66
CA ILE A 111 -10.57 8.67 -12.81
C ILE A 111 -10.55 7.14 -12.61
N GLY A 112 -11.30 6.63 -11.63
CA GLY A 112 -11.40 5.20 -11.39
C GLY A 112 -10.19 4.59 -10.66
N CYS A 113 -9.37 5.39 -9.99
CA CYS A 113 -8.25 4.92 -9.16
C CYS A 113 -8.57 4.89 -7.66
N GLY A 114 -7.73 4.21 -6.89
CA GLY A 114 -7.87 4.15 -5.44
C GLY A 114 -9.05 3.28 -5.03
N GLN A 115 -9.81 3.73 -4.04
CA GLN A 115 -10.88 2.94 -3.44
C GLN A 115 -12.03 2.60 -4.40
N THR A 116 -12.13 3.25 -5.55
CA THR A 116 -13.17 2.96 -6.56
C THR A 116 -12.96 1.61 -7.23
N LEU A 117 -11.73 1.08 -7.27
CA LEU A 117 -11.47 -0.29 -7.70
C LEU A 117 -12.23 -1.31 -6.82
N LEU A 118 -12.45 -1.01 -5.54
CA LEU A 118 -13.14 -1.92 -4.62
C LEU A 118 -14.66 -1.98 -4.82
N MET A 119 -15.21 -1.05 -5.61
CA MET A 119 -16.64 -1.00 -5.91
C MET A 119 -17.01 -1.85 -7.13
N ASP A 120 -16.01 -2.34 -7.86
CA ASP A 120 -16.16 -3.12 -9.09
C ASP A 120 -15.23 -4.33 -9.01
N LEU A 121 -15.78 -5.46 -8.56
CA LEU A 121 -15.00 -6.68 -8.29
C LEU A 121 -14.42 -7.30 -9.56
N GLU A 122 -15.14 -7.25 -10.68
CA GLU A 122 -14.68 -7.76 -11.96
C GLU A 122 -13.48 -6.95 -12.44
N ARG A 123 -13.60 -5.62 -12.41
CA ARG A 123 -12.47 -4.73 -12.73
C ARG A 123 -11.29 -4.92 -11.78
N LEU A 124 -11.53 -5.11 -10.49
CA LEU A 124 -10.47 -5.38 -9.51
C LEU A 124 -9.74 -6.68 -9.83
N GLU A 125 -10.47 -7.75 -10.13
CA GLU A 125 -9.93 -9.05 -10.47
C GLU A 125 -9.07 -8.98 -11.74
N ASP A 126 -9.63 -8.45 -12.84
CA ASP A 126 -8.94 -8.36 -14.11
C ASP A 126 -7.65 -7.54 -14.02
N PHE A 127 -7.73 -6.37 -13.36
CA PHE A 127 -6.57 -5.52 -13.14
C PHE A 127 -5.50 -6.25 -12.33
N THR A 128 -5.90 -6.91 -11.25
CA THR A 128 -4.97 -7.59 -10.33
C THR A 128 -4.32 -8.79 -11.00
N ARG A 129 -5.10 -9.65 -11.68
CA ARG A 129 -4.59 -10.82 -12.41
C ARG A 129 -3.59 -10.42 -13.48
N GLU A 130 -3.82 -9.33 -14.21
CA GLU A 130 -2.89 -8.88 -15.24
C GLU A 130 -1.54 -8.43 -14.64
N VAL A 131 -1.56 -7.75 -13.49
CA VAL A 131 -0.33 -7.41 -12.76
C VAL A 131 0.37 -8.67 -12.25
N VAL A 132 -0.35 -9.57 -11.58
CA VAL A 132 0.20 -10.84 -11.04
C VAL A 132 0.87 -11.66 -12.15
N ARG A 133 0.22 -11.79 -13.31
CA ARG A 133 0.71 -12.61 -14.43
C ARG A 133 2.02 -12.11 -15.03
N ARG A 134 2.28 -10.80 -15.00
CA ARG A 134 3.40 -10.16 -15.73
C ARG A 134 4.44 -9.51 -14.83
N SER A 135 4.21 -9.46 -13.52
CA SER A 135 5.11 -8.86 -12.56
C SER A 135 6.35 -9.74 -12.34
N ASN A 136 7.52 -9.11 -12.24
CA ASN A 136 8.75 -9.79 -11.79
C ASN A 136 8.96 -9.67 -10.27
N SER A 137 8.25 -8.74 -9.62
CA SER A 137 8.20 -8.57 -8.16
C SER A 137 6.99 -9.31 -7.58
N LYS A 138 6.98 -9.51 -6.26
CA LYS A 138 5.76 -9.87 -5.54
C LYS A 138 4.68 -8.80 -5.71
N VAL A 139 3.42 -9.20 -5.64
CA VAL A 139 2.27 -8.29 -5.80
C VAL A 139 1.53 -8.12 -4.48
N SER A 140 1.37 -6.88 -4.06
CA SER A 140 0.50 -6.47 -2.94
C SER A 140 -0.69 -5.69 -3.48
N VAL A 141 -1.85 -5.79 -2.82
CA VAL A 141 -2.97 -4.88 -3.06
C VAL A 141 -3.36 -4.22 -1.76
N LYS A 142 -3.24 -2.89 -1.72
CA LYS A 142 -3.66 -2.13 -0.56
C LYS A 142 -5.11 -1.71 -0.69
N ILE A 143 -5.94 -2.19 0.23
CA ILE A 143 -7.38 -1.94 0.27
C ILE A 143 -7.77 -1.05 1.45
N ARG A 144 -8.93 -0.39 1.34
CA ARG A 144 -9.51 0.42 2.41
C ARG A 144 -10.73 -0.30 2.97
N GLY A 145 -10.77 -0.42 4.29
CA GLY A 145 -11.92 -0.96 5.02
C GLY A 145 -13.04 0.06 5.21
N ASN A 146 -14.24 -0.46 5.45
CA ASN A 146 -15.47 0.25 5.78
C ASN A 146 -15.88 1.27 4.70
N ILE A 147 -15.87 0.85 3.43
CA ILE A 147 -16.41 1.64 2.33
C ILE A 147 -17.90 1.30 2.16
N PRO A 148 -18.82 2.28 2.16
CA PRO A 148 -20.23 2.01 1.92
C PRO A 148 -20.47 1.25 0.61
N GLY A 149 -21.23 0.16 0.68
CA GLY A 149 -21.57 -0.68 -0.49
C GLY A 149 -20.50 -1.71 -0.90
N VAL A 150 -19.34 -1.73 -0.25
CA VAL A 150 -18.28 -2.72 -0.52
C VAL A 150 -18.35 -3.84 0.52
N ASP A 151 -18.26 -5.09 0.06
CA ASP A 151 -18.09 -6.26 0.91
C ASP A 151 -16.62 -6.68 0.92
N GLU A 152 -15.89 -6.34 1.98
CA GLU A 152 -14.45 -6.62 2.04
C GLU A 152 -14.13 -8.11 2.10
N SER A 153 -15.10 -8.95 2.48
CA SER A 153 -14.93 -10.41 2.49
C SER A 153 -14.83 -10.94 1.06
N LYS A 154 -15.70 -10.44 0.17
CA LYS A 154 -15.65 -10.76 -1.27
C LYS A 154 -14.41 -10.17 -1.93
N VAL A 155 -14.05 -8.93 -1.61
CA VAL A 155 -12.80 -8.31 -2.09
C VAL A 155 -11.60 -9.17 -1.71
N ALA A 156 -11.48 -9.56 -0.44
CA ALA A 156 -10.35 -10.35 0.04
C ALA A 156 -10.26 -11.71 -0.68
N LYS A 157 -11.40 -12.39 -0.86
CA LYS A 157 -11.46 -13.65 -1.58
C LYS A 157 -11.01 -13.52 -3.04
N VAL A 158 -11.53 -12.51 -3.76
CA VAL A 158 -11.15 -12.25 -5.16
C VAL A 158 -9.66 -11.96 -5.29
N LEU A 159 -9.09 -11.18 -4.38
CA LEU A 159 -7.65 -10.88 -4.39
C LEU A 159 -6.80 -12.12 -4.10
N ASP A 160 -7.20 -12.95 -3.13
CA ASP A 160 -6.51 -14.20 -2.81
C ASP A 160 -6.56 -15.21 -3.96
N GLU A 161 -7.69 -15.31 -4.66
CA GLU A 161 -7.88 -16.13 -5.86
C GLU A 161 -7.17 -15.56 -7.10
N SER A 162 -6.87 -14.25 -7.10
CA SER A 162 -6.07 -13.60 -8.14
C SER A 162 -4.57 -13.89 -8.02
N GLY A 163 -4.12 -14.47 -6.90
CA GLY A 163 -2.74 -14.90 -6.69
C GLY A 163 -1.80 -13.80 -6.20
N VAL A 164 -2.31 -12.80 -5.48
CA VAL A 164 -1.47 -11.78 -4.83
C VAL A 164 -0.66 -12.39 -3.68
N ASP A 165 0.54 -11.87 -3.44
CA ASP A 165 1.35 -12.27 -2.29
C ASP A 165 0.85 -11.65 -0.99
N TYR A 166 0.35 -10.40 -1.07
CA TYR A 166 -0.08 -9.64 0.10
C TYR A 166 -1.42 -8.94 -0.13
N ILE A 167 -2.29 -9.02 0.87
CA ILE A 167 -3.46 -8.14 0.98
C ILE A 167 -3.18 -7.17 2.12
N HIS A 168 -3.09 -5.88 1.81
CA HIS A 168 -2.76 -4.84 2.78
C HIS A 168 -4.00 -4.03 3.15
N LEU A 169 -4.59 -4.32 4.32
CA LEU A 169 -5.86 -3.76 4.76
C LEU A 169 -5.68 -2.52 5.64
N ASP A 170 -6.07 -1.34 5.16
CA ASP A 170 -6.34 -0.17 6.02
C ASP A 170 -7.67 -0.37 6.76
N ALA A 171 -7.61 -0.97 7.95
CA ALA A 171 -8.74 -1.24 8.83
C ALA A 171 -9.23 0.03 9.54
N MET A 172 -9.43 1.12 8.79
CA MET A 172 -10.01 2.36 9.31
C MET A 172 -11.40 2.07 9.88
N LYS A 173 -11.66 2.53 11.10
CA LYS A 173 -12.99 2.46 11.72
C LYS A 173 -13.68 3.83 11.68
N PRO A 174 -14.71 4.06 10.85
CA PRO A 174 -15.38 5.35 10.74
C PRO A 174 -15.92 5.84 12.09
N GLY A 175 -15.63 7.09 12.45
CA GLY A 175 -16.08 7.68 13.72
C GLY A 175 -15.27 7.28 14.96
N PHE A 176 -14.27 6.39 14.84
CA PHE A 176 -13.46 5.94 15.98
C PHE A 176 -11.98 6.19 15.75
N ASN A 177 -11.26 6.51 16.83
CA ASN A 177 -9.81 6.66 16.82
C ASN A 177 -9.08 5.31 17.05
N SER A 178 -9.55 4.25 16.39
CA SER A 178 -9.01 2.89 16.52
C SER A 178 -9.13 2.13 15.20
N ALA A 179 -8.38 1.04 15.06
CA ALA A 179 -8.56 0.10 13.96
C ALA A 179 -9.82 -0.76 14.15
N ASP A 180 -10.45 -1.16 13.05
CA ASP A 180 -11.56 -2.10 13.05
C ASP A 180 -11.04 -3.54 13.09
N LEU A 181 -10.71 -4.01 14.29
CA LEU A 181 -10.19 -5.37 14.49
C LEU A 181 -11.21 -6.46 14.14
N LYS A 182 -12.52 -6.15 14.15
CA LYS A 182 -13.55 -7.11 13.72
C LYS A 182 -13.50 -7.30 12.21
N LEU A 183 -13.28 -6.21 11.45
CA LEU A 183 -13.06 -6.27 10.02
C LEU A 183 -11.81 -7.11 9.68
N VAL A 184 -10.69 -6.88 10.37
CA VAL A 184 -9.45 -7.68 10.18
C VAL A 184 -9.73 -9.16 10.40
N ASN A 185 -10.45 -9.52 11.47
CA ASN A 185 -10.81 -10.91 11.75
C ASN A 185 -11.73 -11.54 10.71
N ARG A 186 -12.65 -10.76 10.13
CA ARG A 186 -13.52 -11.25 9.06
C ARG A 186 -12.75 -11.46 7.76
N VAL A 187 -11.90 -10.51 7.39
CA VAL A 187 -11.09 -10.55 6.17
C VAL A 187 -10.07 -11.68 6.21
N SER A 188 -9.35 -11.86 7.32
CA SER A 188 -8.36 -12.95 7.47
C SER A 188 -8.94 -14.34 7.22
N LYS A 189 -10.20 -14.58 7.59
CA LYS A 189 -10.87 -15.87 7.37
C LYS A 189 -11.17 -16.17 5.90
N MET A 190 -11.11 -15.18 5.03
CA MET A 190 -11.38 -15.34 3.59
C MET A 190 -10.10 -15.58 2.78
N ILE A 191 -8.93 -15.51 3.40
CA ILE A 191 -7.63 -15.55 2.75
C ILE A 191 -7.01 -16.92 3.03
N GLU A 192 -6.64 -17.65 1.97
CA GLU A 192 -6.03 -18.98 2.09
C GLU A 192 -4.53 -18.97 1.74
N ARG A 193 -4.09 -18.06 0.86
CA ARG A 193 -2.75 -18.06 0.25
C ARG A 193 -1.95 -16.80 0.54
N ALA A 194 -2.55 -15.63 0.35
CA ALA A 194 -1.89 -14.35 0.56
C ALA A 194 -1.61 -14.09 2.05
N ALA A 195 -0.60 -13.28 2.36
CA ALA A 195 -0.40 -12.78 3.72
C ALA A 195 -1.19 -11.49 3.94
N LEU A 196 -1.93 -11.40 5.06
CA LEU A 196 -2.69 -10.22 5.44
C LEU A 196 -1.81 -9.23 6.22
N ILE A 197 -1.60 -8.04 5.66
CA ILE A 197 -0.93 -6.93 6.35
C ILE A 197 -1.98 -5.98 6.92
N GLY A 198 -2.10 -5.93 8.25
CA GLY A 198 -3.01 -5.04 8.95
C GLY A 198 -2.44 -3.62 9.11
N ASN A 199 -3.23 -2.60 8.75
CA ASN A 199 -2.89 -1.19 8.90
C ASN A 199 -3.95 -0.44 9.71
N ASN A 200 -3.59 0.80 10.10
CA ASN A 200 -4.36 1.78 10.86
C ASN A 200 -4.17 1.70 12.38
N SER A 201 -4.04 2.88 13.00
CA SER A 201 -4.03 3.08 14.47
C SER A 201 -3.03 2.25 15.28
N ILE A 202 -1.97 1.74 14.64
CA ILE A 202 -0.82 1.14 15.34
C ILE A 202 0.08 2.26 15.84
N ARG A 203 0.18 2.38 17.17
CA ARG A 203 0.83 3.50 17.89
C ARG A 203 1.78 3.04 18.99
N ASP A 204 1.75 1.75 19.31
CA ASP A 204 2.52 1.09 20.35
C ASP A 204 2.54 -0.43 20.09
N LEU A 205 3.28 -1.18 20.90
CA LEU A 205 3.36 -2.63 20.80
C LEU A 205 2.02 -3.32 21.08
N GLU A 206 1.17 -2.73 21.92
CA GLU A 206 -0.12 -3.34 22.28
C GLU A 206 -1.12 -3.27 21.11
N SER A 207 -1.24 -2.11 20.45
CA SER A 207 -2.03 -1.95 19.24
C SER A 207 -1.54 -2.83 18.09
N ALA A 208 -0.22 -3.00 17.96
CA ALA A 208 0.38 -3.96 17.03
C ALA A 208 -0.01 -5.41 17.36
N ARG A 209 0.15 -5.86 18.62
CA ARG A 209 -0.26 -7.21 19.04
C ARG A 209 -1.76 -7.45 18.86
N ARG A 210 -2.59 -6.44 19.10
CA ARG A 210 -4.04 -6.52 18.85
C ARG A 210 -4.38 -6.70 17.38
N MET A 211 -3.62 -6.07 16.47
CA MET A 211 -3.77 -6.28 15.03
C MET A 211 -3.42 -7.72 14.63
N LEU A 212 -2.30 -8.24 15.12
CA LEU A 212 -1.90 -9.63 14.87
C LEU A 212 -2.90 -10.63 15.45
N LYS A 213 -3.31 -10.45 16.71
CA LYS A 213 -4.34 -11.28 17.37
C LYS A 213 -5.69 -11.25 16.63
N ALA A 214 -5.98 -10.19 15.89
CA ALA A 214 -7.21 -10.12 15.09
C ALA A 214 -7.14 -11.01 13.84
N GLY A 215 -5.96 -11.47 13.43
CA GLY A 215 -5.75 -12.38 12.31
C GLY A 215 -4.87 -11.82 11.19
N ALA A 216 -4.20 -10.69 11.40
CA ALA A 216 -3.20 -10.22 10.45
C ALA A 216 -1.87 -10.98 10.63
N ASP A 217 -1.21 -11.33 9.53
CA ASP A 217 0.11 -11.98 9.52
C ASP A 217 1.24 -10.96 9.70
N GLY A 218 0.99 -9.72 9.28
CA GLY A 218 1.92 -8.60 9.42
C GLY A 218 1.21 -7.31 9.77
N ILE A 219 2.00 -6.29 10.07
CA ILE A 219 1.50 -4.95 10.37
C ILE A 219 2.20 -3.90 9.50
N SER A 220 1.52 -2.80 9.24
CA SER A 220 2.14 -1.61 8.67
C SER A 220 1.79 -0.35 9.45
N ILE A 221 2.73 0.58 9.51
CA ILE A 221 2.63 1.82 10.29
C ILE A 221 2.76 3.01 9.36
N ALA A 222 1.85 3.98 9.48
CA ALA A 222 1.86 5.21 8.70
C ALA A 222 1.97 6.45 9.59
N ARG A 223 0.85 6.93 10.13
CA ARG A 223 0.79 8.22 10.84
C ARG A 223 1.69 8.30 12.08
N ALA A 224 1.84 7.22 12.83
CA ALA A 224 2.72 7.21 14.01
C ALA A 224 4.21 7.40 13.65
N ALA A 225 4.59 7.03 12.42
CA ALA A 225 5.97 7.13 11.93
C ALA A 225 6.23 8.42 11.13
N MET A 226 5.22 9.28 10.93
CA MET A 226 5.26 10.39 9.97
C MET A 226 6.37 11.41 10.24
N ASN A 227 6.80 11.56 11.50
CA ASN A 227 7.90 12.45 11.89
C ASN A 227 9.29 11.77 11.80
N GLY A 228 9.37 10.58 11.18
CA GLY A 228 10.61 9.81 11.02
C GLY A 228 11.14 9.19 12.32
N LYS A 229 10.27 9.03 13.33
CA LYS A 229 10.57 8.39 14.61
C LYS A 229 9.37 7.55 15.04
N LEU A 230 9.63 6.51 15.83
CA LEU A 230 8.59 5.73 16.50
C LEU A 230 8.84 5.74 18.02
N PRO A 231 7.77 5.78 18.84
CA PRO A 231 7.93 5.71 20.30
C PRO A 231 8.18 4.29 20.82
N PHE A 232 8.35 3.30 19.95
CA PHE A 232 8.55 1.89 20.27
C PHE A 232 9.38 1.19 19.20
N ASN A 233 9.99 0.06 19.55
CA ASN A 233 10.80 -0.77 18.64
C ASN A 233 10.06 -2.06 18.31
N LEU A 234 9.89 -2.36 17.02
CA LEU A 234 9.20 -3.55 16.52
C LEU A 234 10.00 -4.84 16.74
N SER A 235 11.30 -4.77 17.05
CA SER A 235 12.07 -5.97 17.44
C SER A 235 11.59 -6.61 18.74
N LEU A 236 10.70 -5.94 19.48
CA LEU A 236 10.08 -6.41 20.73
C LEU A 236 8.67 -7.01 20.53
N LEU A 237 8.22 -7.11 19.29
CA LEU A 237 6.93 -7.70 18.94
C LEU A 237 7.01 -9.23 18.89
#